data_AF-Q21771-F1
#
_entry.id   AF-Q21771-F1
#
_cell.length_a   1.000
_cell.length_b   1.000
_cell.length_c   1.000
_cell.angle_alpha   90.00
_cell.angle_beta   90.00
_cell.angle_gamma   90.00
#
_symmetry.space_group_name_H-M   'P 1'
#
loop_
_entity.id
_entity.type
_entity.pdbx_description
1 polymer ?
#
loop_
_entity_poly.entity_id
_entity_poly.type
_entity_poly.pdbx_seq_one_letter_code
_entity_poly.pdbx_strand_id
1 'polypeptide(L)'
;MRFVFIIALLLIGASLAHPADPIRAKRDVSASEDEFSGDSSGEISGESSGEASGEASGEASGEASGEASGESSGETSGESSGDEETSGEGSGEEGSGDTSPVVPVDELTLQQLETLNTYAQQVQAESQKLIHQANFVITEMTALSANAQNLGILSNIVLANSQMVLDSARLSLNETETETGTSAPATCVSSAVCYGDSGCGSGKCIGALAGTCNCNSCVFGWPCQEDSACGGFNGACNSITATCDCFAAYTKNNLTLAEALTSFCNVETCNGAEDNVEKCHGLPCNYGFCVC
;
A
#
# COMPACT_ATOMS: atom_id res chain seq x y z
N MET A 1 -26.76 53.72 -24.91
CA MET A 1 -27.16 53.23 -26.24
C MET A 1 -26.37 51.95 -26.49
N ARG A 2 -27.02 50.79 -26.38
CA ARG A 2 -27.44 49.94 -27.51
C ARG A 2 -26.41 48.84 -27.84
N PHE A 3 -26.83 47.61 -27.55
CA PHE A 3 -26.49 46.34 -28.21
C PHE A 3 -25.08 45.76 -27.93
N VAL A 4 -24.98 44.73 -27.09
CA VAL A 4 -25.13 43.30 -27.46
C VAL A 4 -24.04 42.86 -28.44
N PHE A 5 -22.95 42.31 -27.88
CA PHE A 5 -22.10 41.31 -28.50
C PHE A 5 -21.84 40.22 -27.43
N ILE A 6 -22.64 39.14 -27.44
CA ILE A 6 -22.21 37.77 -27.81
C ILE A 6 -21.31 37.16 -26.70
N ILE A 7 -21.86 36.45 -25.70
CA ILE A 7 -22.18 35.00 -25.73
C ILE A 7 -21.12 34.20 -26.50
N ALA A 8 -20.00 33.81 -25.85
CA ALA A 8 -19.11 32.76 -26.38
C ALA A 8 -18.09 32.12 -25.40
N LEU A 9 -18.08 32.41 -24.09
CA LEU A 9 -17.07 31.86 -23.17
C LEU A 9 -17.65 30.95 -22.08
N LEU A 10 -18.41 29.93 -22.50
CA LEU A 10 -18.91 28.86 -21.63
C LEU A 10 -18.50 27.44 -22.05
N LEU A 11 -17.61 27.24 -23.03
CA LEU A 11 -17.24 25.89 -23.49
C LEU A 11 -15.80 25.80 -24.00
N ILE A 12 -14.80 25.77 -23.11
CA ILE A 12 -13.44 25.27 -23.44
C ILE A 12 -12.86 24.61 -22.19
N GLY A 13 -12.59 23.29 -22.24
CA GLY A 13 -11.65 22.64 -21.31
C GLY A 13 -12.08 21.34 -20.61
N ALA A 14 -12.98 20.53 -21.18
CA ALA A 14 -13.20 19.16 -20.73
C ALA A 14 -12.32 18.19 -21.54
N SER A 15 -11.15 17.83 -21.01
CA SER A 15 -10.37 16.65 -21.44
C SER A 15 -9.07 16.59 -20.65
N LEU A 16 -8.95 15.63 -19.72
CA LEU A 16 -7.72 14.89 -19.44
C LEU A 16 -8.08 13.66 -18.57
N ALA A 17 -8.35 12.57 -19.30
CA ALA A 17 -8.06 11.18 -19.02
C ALA A 17 -7.95 10.69 -17.56
N HIS A 18 -8.97 9.93 -17.14
CA HIS A 18 -8.83 8.86 -16.14
C HIS A 18 -8.36 7.58 -16.86
N PRO A 19 -7.39 6.82 -16.32
CA PRO A 19 -7.14 5.45 -16.73
C PRO A 19 -8.14 4.49 -16.06
N ALA A 20 -8.51 3.48 -16.83
CA ALA A 20 -9.63 2.57 -16.66
C ALA A 20 -9.55 1.62 -15.45
N ASP A 21 -10.71 1.40 -14.83
CA ASP A 21 -11.11 0.16 -14.16
C ASP A 21 -11.42 -0.94 -15.21
N PRO A 22 -10.97 -2.17 -14.95
CA PRO A 22 -11.74 -3.35 -15.33
C PRO A 22 -11.80 -4.29 -14.09
N ILE A 23 -12.90 -4.82 -13.59
CA ILE A 23 -13.83 -5.76 -14.22
C ILE A 23 -14.98 -5.91 -13.22
N ARG A 24 -16.21 -5.53 -13.60
CA ARG A 24 -17.44 -6.03 -12.97
C ARG A 24 -18.38 -6.48 -14.07
N ALA A 25 -18.29 -7.76 -14.44
CA ALA A 25 -19.27 -8.41 -15.29
C ALA A 25 -20.23 -9.24 -14.42
N LYS A 26 -21.48 -8.77 -14.37
CA LYS A 26 -22.66 -9.50 -13.91
C LYS A 26 -22.79 -10.86 -14.61
N ARG A 27 -23.29 -11.86 -13.89
CA ARG A 27 -24.45 -12.66 -14.34
C ARG A 27 -25.02 -13.44 -13.16
N ASP A 28 -26.19 -12.99 -12.70
CA ASP A 28 -27.20 -13.82 -12.06
C ASP A 28 -27.81 -14.74 -13.13
N VAL A 29 -27.78 -16.07 -12.96
CA VAL A 29 -28.81 -16.98 -13.50
C VAL A 29 -28.93 -18.18 -12.56
N SER A 30 -30.18 -18.44 -12.21
CA SER A 30 -30.76 -19.48 -11.36
C SER A 30 -30.58 -20.93 -11.85
N ALA A 31 -30.63 -21.83 -10.86
CA ALA A 31 -30.85 -23.27 -10.89
C ALA A 31 -31.53 -23.88 -12.13
N SER A 32 -30.93 -24.97 -12.64
CA SER A 32 -31.63 -26.21 -13.04
C SER A 32 -30.60 -27.30 -13.29
N GLU A 33 -30.85 -28.46 -12.68
CA GLU A 33 -30.16 -29.73 -12.81
C GLU A 33 -30.27 -30.25 -14.25
N ASP A 34 -29.20 -30.80 -14.82
CA ASP A 34 -29.29 -31.84 -15.87
C ASP A 34 -27.92 -32.50 -16.07
N GLU A 35 -27.97 -33.83 -16.10
CA GLU A 35 -26.88 -34.78 -16.19
C GLU A 35 -26.05 -34.63 -17.47
N PHE A 36 -24.74 -34.83 -17.38
CA PHE A 36 -23.98 -35.35 -18.52
C PHE A 36 -22.86 -36.30 -18.07
N SER A 37 -23.12 -37.59 -18.33
CA SER A 37 -22.18 -38.70 -18.30
C SER A 37 -21.22 -38.59 -19.49
N GLY A 38 -19.91 -38.65 -19.23
CA GLY A 38 -18.86 -38.69 -20.24
C GLY A 38 -17.64 -39.47 -19.75
N ASP A 39 -17.62 -40.76 -20.08
CA ASP A 39 -16.49 -41.67 -19.95
C ASP A 39 -15.30 -41.20 -20.81
N SER A 40 -14.11 -41.10 -20.20
CA SER A 40 -12.83 -41.12 -20.91
C SER A 40 -11.74 -41.55 -19.94
N SER A 41 -11.57 -42.86 -19.88
CA SER A 41 -10.41 -43.55 -19.34
C SER A 41 -9.15 -43.16 -20.11
N GLY A 42 -8.12 -42.69 -19.41
CA GLY A 42 -6.80 -42.35 -19.97
C GLY A 42 -5.70 -42.56 -18.95
N GLU A 43 -5.09 -43.74 -18.98
CA GLU A 43 -3.84 -44.06 -18.29
C GLU A 43 -2.67 -43.29 -18.92
N ILE A 44 -1.96 -42.44 -18.16
CA ILE A 44 -0.55 -42.15 -18.42
C ILE A 44 0.19 -42.01 -17.09
N SER A 45 0.90 -43.07 -16.73
CA SER A 45 2.01 -43.07 -15.78
C SER A 45 3.16 -42.23 -16.34
N GLY A 46 3.68 -41.31 -15.52
CA GLY A 46 4.83 -40.47 -15.88
C GLY A 46 5.60 -40.02 -14.65
N GLU A 47 6.61 -40.80 -14.29
CA GLU A 47 7.70 -40.39 -13.41
C GLU A 47 8.41 -39.17 -14.02
N SER A 48 8.56 -38.08 -13.26
CA SER A 48 9.61 -37.11 -13.54
C SER A 48 10.05 -36.44 -12.24
N SER A 49 11.08 -37.05 -11.64
CA SER A 49 12.01 -36.40 -10.74
C SER A 49 12.71 -35.26 -11.47
N GLY A 50 12.59 -34.04 -10.94
CA GLY A 50 13.23 -32.84 -11.46
C GLY A 50 13.87 -32.05 -10.33
N GLU A 51 15.15 -32.30 -10.10
CA GLU A 51 16.01 -31.43 -9.30
C GLU A 51 16.19 -30.10 -10.02
N ALA A 52 15.92 -28.99 -9.34
CA ALA A 52 16.28 -27.66 -9.81
C ALA A 52 16.82 -26.84 -8.63
N SER A 53 18.06 -27.14 -8.27
CA SER A 53 18.94 -26.26 -7.49
C SER A 53 19.35 -25.08 -8.38
N GLY A 54 18.82 -23.89 -8.10
CA GLY A 54 19.16 -22.65 -8.78
C GLY A 54 19.62 -21.61 -7.77
N GLU A 55 20.92 -21.57 -7.51
CA GLU A 55 21.56 -20.50 -6.75
C GLU A 55 21.60 -19.23 -7.59
N ALA A 56 21.04 -18.14 -7.06
CA ALA A 56 21.24 -16.80 -7.60
C ALA A 56 21.68 -15.86 -6.46
N SER A 57 22.95 -16.03 -6.07
CA SER A 57 23.71 -15.04 -5.31
C SER A 57 24.12 -13.93 -6.27
N GLY A 58 23.52 -12.75 -6.14
CA GLY A 58 23.82 -11.56 -6.95
C GLY A 58 23.94 -10.33 -6.07
N GLU A 59 25.15 -9.80 -6.03
CA GLU A 59 25.63 -8.73 -5.15
C GLU A 59 25.09 -7.35 -5.52
N ALA A 60 24.82 -6.52 -4.51
CA ALA A 60 24.87 -5.06 -4.63
C ALA A 60 24.97 -4.41 -3.23
N SER A 61 26.11 -4.61 -2.56
CA SER A 61 26.56 -3.76 -1.47
C SER A 61 27.30 -2.56 -2.05
N GLY A 62 26.71 -1.37 -2.00
CA GLY A 62 27.25 -0.13 -2.57
C GLY A 62 26.95 1.07 -1.68
N GLU A 63 27.80 1.25 -0.68
CA GLU A 63 28.38 2.49 -0.15
C GLU A 63 27.70 3.84 -0.49
N ALA A 64 27.22 4.56 0.53
CA ALA A 64 27.43 6.02 0.69
C ALA A 64 26.80 6.54 2.00
N SER A 65 27.45 6.26 3.13
CA SER A 65 27.26 7.03 4.37
C SER A 65 28.24 8.21 4.34
N GLY A 66 27.74 9.40 4.02
CA GLY A 66 28.51 10.65 3.96
C GLY A 66 28.06 11.63 5.04
N GLU A 67 28.97 11.90 5.96
CA GLU A 67 28.92 12.82 7.10
C GLU A 67 28.57 14.27 6.70
N ALA A 68 27.73 14.95 7.48
CA ALA A 68 27.77 16.41 7.67
C ALA A 68 26.99 16.84 8.91
N SER A 69 27.61 16.68 10.08
CA SER A 69 27.29 17.45 11.28
C SER A 69 27.89 18.85 11.16
N GLY A 70 27.08 19.90 11.28
CA GLY A 70 27.52 21.28 11.23
C GLY A 70 26.68 22.16 12.16
N GLU A 71 27.21 22.44 13.35
CA GLU A 71 26.74 23.46 14.28
C GLU A 71 26.92 24.87 13.70
N SER A 72 25.93 25.75 13.86
CA SER A 72 26.21 27.16 14.17
C SER A 72 24.97 27.85 14.73
N SER A 73 25.07 28.19 16.01
CA SER A 73 24.20 29.05 16.78
C SER A 73 24.35 30.52 16.35
N GLY A 74 23.26 31.27 16.30
CA GLY A 74 23.28 32.70 16.03
C GLY A 74 21.96 33.38 16.37
N GLU A 75 21.87 33.88 17.60
CA GLU A 75 20.78 34.72 18.10
C GLU A 75 20.89 36.14 17.55
N THR A 76 19.77 36.76 17.16
CA THR A 76 19.55 38.21 17.41
C THR A 76 18.05 38.52 17.46
N SER A 77 17.61 38.95 18.64
CA SER A 77 16.34 39.59 18.95
C SER A 77 16.21 40.98 18.28
N GLY A 78 14.97 41.38 17.97
CA GLY A 78 14.67 42.73 17.49
C GLY A 78 13.16 43.02 17.49
N GLU A 79 12.67 43.55 18.61
CA GLU A 79 11.32 44.08 18.82
C GLU A 79 11.11 45.39 18.04
N SER A 80 9.91 45.62 17.49
CA SER A 80 9.16 46.87 17.67
C SER A 80 7.75 46.76 17.11
N SER A 81 6.80 47.00 18.01
CA SER A 81 5.37 47.21 17.80
C SER A 81 5.08 48.54 17.09
N GLY A 82 3.94 48.61 16.42
CA GLY A 82 3.41 49.84 15.83
C GLY A 82 1.98 49.63 15.35
N ASP A 83 1.03 49.63 16.27
CA ASP A 83 -0.39 49.87 16.03
C ASP A 83 -0.59 51.30 15.49
N GLU A 84 -1.47 51.48 14.49
CA GLU A 84 -2.59 52.43 14.58
C GLU A 84 -3.49 52.37 13.34
N GLU A 85 -4.74 52.00 13.60
CA GLU A 85 -5.91 52.18 12.76
C GLU A 85 -6.22 53.67 12.57
N THR A 86 -6.51 54.13 11.36
CA THR A 86 -7.36 55.30 11.14
C THR A 86 -8.13 55.17 9.83
N SER A 87 -9.43 54.93 10.00
CA SER A 87 -10.51 55.07 9.04
C SER A 87 -10.64 56.51 8.53
N GLY A 88 -10.90 56.67 7.23
CA GLY A 88 -11.29 57.95 6.64
C GLY A 88 -11.93 57.77 5.27
N GLU A 89 -13.26 57.73 5.25
CA GLU A 89 -14.11 57.75 4.06
C GLU A 89 -14.02 59.10 3.33
N GLY A 90 -14.07 59.07 2.00
CA GLY A 90 -14.07 60.26 1.15
C GLY A 90 -14.44 59.93 -0.29
N SER A 91 -15.75 59.91 -0.55
CA SER A 91 -16.42 59.85 -1.85
C SER A 91 -16.00 60.94 -2.83
N GLY A 92 -15.81 60.58 -4.09
CA GLY A 92 -15.62 61.51 -5.21
C GLY A 92 -15.81 60.81 -6.56
N GLU A 93 -16.93 61.10 -7.21
CA GLU A 93 -17.41 60.55 -8.48
C GLU A 93 -16.63 61.05 -9.72
N GLU A 94 -16.51 60.13 -10.69
CA GLU A 94 -16.69 60.28 -12.14
C GLU A 94 -15.90 61.36 -12.92
N GLY A 95 -15.09 60.91 -13.87
CA GLY A 95 -14.53 61.76 -14.92
C GLY A 95 -13.64 61.01 -15.91
N SER A 96 -14.25 60.46 -16.96
CA SER A 96 -13.64 59.69 -18.05
C SER A 96 -12.41 60.34 -18.70
N GLY A 97 -11.40 59.53 -18.99
CA GLY A 97 -10.20 59.94 -19.74
C GLY A 97 -9.39 58.74 -20.23
N ASP A 98 -9.76 58.25 -21.41
CA ASP A 98 -9.07 57.27 -22.24
C ASP A 98 -7.56 57.59 -22.36
N THR A 99 -6.68 56.79 -21.74
CA THR A 99 -5.23 56.77 -22.02
C THR A 99 -4.62 55.41 -21.66
N SER A 100 -4.15 54.68 -22.68
CA SER A 100 -3.21 53.57 -22.49
C SER A 100 -1.92 54.08 -21.81
N PRO A 101 -1.41 53.41 -20.76
CA PRO A 101 -0.07 53.72 -20.28
C PRO A 101 0.95 53.14 -21.26
N VAL A 102 1.45 53.98 -22.16
CA VAL A 102 2.75 53.77 -22.79
C VAL A 102 3.79 53.91 -21.68
N VAL A 103 4.37 52.78 -21.25
CA VAL A 103 5.48 52.80 -20.28
C VAL A 103 6.73 53.26 -21.04
N PRO A 104 7.37 54.37 -20.63
CA PRO A 104 8.64 54.77 -21.21
C PRO A 104 9.69 53.74 -20.83
N VAL A 105 10.43 53.24 -21.82
CA VAL A 105 11.62 52.41 -21.60
C VAL A 105 12.77 53.32 -21.16
N ASP A 106 12.68 53.81 -19.92
CA ASP A 106 13.80 54.53 -19.32
C ASP A 106 14.97 53.56 -19.12
N GLU A 107 16.12 54.00 -19.58
CA GLU A 107 17.41 53.33 -19.64
C GLU A 107 17.69 52.53 -18.36
N LEU A 108 17.55 51.19 -18.43
CA LEU A 108 17.91 50.32 -17.33
C LEU A 108 19.38 50.57 -17.00
N THR A 109 19.65 51.05 -15.79
CA THR A 109 21.03 51.24 -15.34
C THR A 109 21.77 49.90 -15.40
N LEU A 110 23.09 49.93 -15.68
CA LEU A 110 23.93 48.72 -15.70
C LEU A 110 23.73 47.85 -14.44
N GLN A 111 23.54 48.48 -13.28
CA GLN A 111 23.23 47.82 -12.01
C GLN A 111 21.89 47.08 -11.99
N GLN A 112 20.85 47.64 -12.61
CA GLN A 112 19.55 46.96 -12.73
C GLN A 112 19.64 45.75 -13.67
N LEU A 113 20.43 45.85 -14.75
CA LEU A 113 20.65 44.73 -15.66
C LEU A 113 21.43 43.59 -15.00
N GLU A 114 22.45 43.91 -14.19
CA GLU A 114 23.18 42.92 -13.38
C GLU A 114 22.27 42.24 -12.34
N THR A 115 21.41 43.02 -11.68
CA THR A 115 20.43 42.48 -10.72
C THR A 115 19.43 41.55 -11.40
N LEU A 116 18.91 41.95 -12.56
CA LEU A 116 17.96 41.14 -13.34
C LEU A 116 18.60 39.84 -13.86
N ASN A 117 19.85 39.90 -14.31
CA ASN A 117 20.58 38.72 -14.75
C ASN A 117 20.85 37.74 -13.58
N THR A 118 21.18 38.27 -12.40
CA THR A 118 21.35 37.46 -11.19
C THR A 118 20.04 36.77 -10.79
N TYR A 119 18.92 37.49 -10.83
CA TYR A 119 17.59 36.92 -10.58
C TYR A 119 17.23 35.82 -11.60
N ALA A 120 17.48 36.06 -12.89
CA ALA A 120 17.25 35.06 -13.94
C ALA A 120 18.09 33.78 -13.72
N GLN A 121 19.35 33.91 -13.32
CA GLN A 121 20.21 32.77 -12.98
C GLN A 121 19.72 32.00 -11.75
N GLN A 122 19.22 32.69 -10.73
CA GLN A 122 18.64 32.04 -9.55
C GLN A 122 17.40 31.21 -9.90
N VAL A 123 16.47 31.78 -10.69
CA VAL A 123 15.26 31.05 -11.14
C VAL A 123 15.66 29.83 -11.98
N GLN A 124 16.70 29.94 -12.82
CA GLN A 124 17.24 28.80 -13.57
C GLN A 124 17.81 27.70 -12.64
N ALA A 125 18.59 28.06 -11.62
CA ALA A 125 19.15 27.10 -10.66
C ALA A 125 18.06 26.40 -9.83
N GLU A 126 17.04 27.14 -9.38
CA GLU A 126 15.89 26.59 -8.66
C GLU A 126 15.09 25.62 -9.54
N SER A 127 14.88 25.95 -10.82
CA SER A 127 14.21 25.05 -11.76
C SER A 127 14.98 23.74 -11.99
N GLN A 128 16.32 23.79 -12.06
CA GLN A 128 17.15 22.59 -12.22
C GLN A 128 17.12 21.69 -10.98
N LYS A 129 17.08 22.29 -9.78
CA LYS A 129 16.89 21.54 -8.52
C LYS A 129 15.56 20.78 -8.53
N LEU A 130 14.48 21.44 -8.97
CA LEU A 130 13.16 20.81 -9.07
C LEU A 130 13.15 19.68 -10.10
N ILE A 131 13.83 19.84 -11.25
CA ILE A 131 13.98 18.81 -12.28
C ILE A 131 14.75 17.59 -11.74
N HIS A 132 15.85 17.80 -11.00
CA HIS A 132 16.59 16.70 -10.39
C HIS A 132 15.77 15.95 -9.34
N GLN A 133 15.01 16.67 -8.51
CA GLN A 133 14.09 16.06 -7.56
C GLN A 133 13.00 15.23 -8.26
N ALA A 134 12.41 15.75 -9.35
CA ALA A 134 11.43 15.01 -10.14
C ALA A 134 12.02 13.75 -10.76
N ASN A 135 13.22 13.81 -11.34
CA ASN A 135 13.90 12.65 -11.92
C ASN A 135 14.25 11.58 -10.88
N PHE A 136 14.64 11.99 -9.67
CA PHE A 136 14.88 11.06 -8.56
C PHE A 136 13.59 10.28 -8.22
N VAL A 137 12.49 10.99 -8.01
CA VAL A 137 11.18 10.37 -7.72
C VAL A 137 10.71 9.47 -8.87
N ILE A 138 10.90 9.88 -10.14
CA ILE A 138 10.58 9.05 -11.31
C ILE A 138 11.42 7.75 -11.32
N THR A 139 12.69 7.81 -10.96
CA THR A 139 13.57 6.63 -10.91
C THR A 139 13.13 5.66 -9.82
N GLU A 140 12.78 6.17 -8.64
CA GLU A 140 12.24 5.33 -7.56
C GLU A 140 10.88 4.71 -7.95
N MET A 141 10.00 5.48 -8.60
CA MET A 141 8.70 4.98 -9.08
C MET A 141 8.86 3.90 -10.16
N THR A 142 9.84 4.03 -11.07
CA THR A 142 10.10 3.01 -12.10
C THR A 142 10.67 1.73 -11.50
N ALA A 143 11.58 1.82 -10.52
CA ALA A 143 12.07 0.66 -9.77
C ALA A 143 10.94 -0.06 -9.01
N LEU A 144 10.05 0.69 -8.35
CA LEU A 144 8.88 0.13 -7.69
C LEU A 144 7.93 -0.55 -8.68
N SER A 145 7.75 0.01 -9.88
CA SER A 145 6.91 -0.60 -10.93
C SER A 145 7.47 -1.93 -11.44
N ALA A 146 8.79 -2.08 -11.55
CA ALA A 146 9.42 -3.33 -11.94
C ALA A 146 9.21 -4.42 -10.87
N ASN A 147 9.29 -4.03 -9.58
CA ASN A 147 8.96 -4.92 -8.48
C ASN A 147 7.49 -5.34 -8.51
N ALA A 148 6.57 -4.41 -8.81
CA ALA A 148 5.14 -4.72 -8.93
C ALA A 148 4.84 -5.71 -10.06
N GLN A 149 5.54 -5.61 -11.21
CA GLN A 149 5.43 -6.62 -12.28
C GLN A 149 5.91 -7.99 -11.83
N ASN A 150 7.02 -8.05 -11.10
CA ASN A 150 7.55 -9.30 -10.57
C ASN A 150 6.59 -9.92 -9.53
N LEU A 151 5.98 -9.09 -8.68
CA LEU A 151 4.91 -9.49 -7.77
C LEU A 151 3.67 -10.00 -8.53
N GLY A 152 3.31 -9.39 -9.66
CA GLY A 152 2.21 -9.86 -10.51
C GLY A 152 2.47 -11.25 -11.09
N ILE A 153 3.71 -11.51 -11.52
CA ILE A 153 4.13 -12.85 -12.00
C ILE A 153 4.07 -13.85 -10.84
N LEU A 154 4.64 -13.50 -9.69
CA LEU A 154 4.58 -14.33 -8.47
C LEU A 154 3.14 -14.61 -8.05
N SER A 155 2.24 -13.62 -8.11
CA SER A 155 0.83 -13.76 -7.81
C SER A 155 0.16 -14.78 -8.73
N ASN A 156 0.41 -14.72 -10.05
CA ASN A 156 -0.11 -15.70 -11.00
C ASN A 156 0.43 -17.12 -10.74
N ILE A 157 1.71 -17.24 -10.37
CA ILE A 157 2.32 -18.54 -9.99
C ILE A 157 1.68 -19.09 -8.72
N VAL A 158 1.49 -18.25 -7.70
CA VAL A 158 0.83 -18.62 -6.45
C VAL A 158 -0.64 -19.01 -6.70
N LEU A 159 -1.35 -18.31 -7.58
CA LEU A 159 -2.71 -18.69 -8.00
C LEU A 159 -2.73 -20.04 -8.72
N ALA A 160 -1.80 -20.29 -9.65
CA ALA A 160 -1.72 -21.58 -10.35
C ALA A 160 -1.39 -22.73 -9.38
N ASN A 161 -0.46 -22.51 -8.45
CA ASN A 161 -0.09 -23.51 -7.44
C ASN A 161 -1.22 -23.75 -6.44
N SER A 162 -1.91 -22.70 -6.00
CA SER A 162 -3.06 -22.83 -5.10
C SER A 162 -4.24 -23.53 -5.77
N GLN A 163 -4.48 -23.28 -7.07
CA GLN A 163 -5.49 -24.03 -7.84
C GLN A 163 -5.13 -25.52 -7.94
N MET A 164 -3.85 -25.86 -8.18
CA MET A 164 -3.39 -27.24 -8.20
C MET A 164 -3.57 -27.95 -6.84
N VAL A 165 -3.27 -27.25 -5.73
CA VAL A 165 -3.50 -27.76 -4.37
C VAL A 165 -4.99 -27.91 -4.08
N LEU A 166 -5.82 -26.96 -4.52
CA LEU A 166 -7.27 -27.01 -4.33
C LEU A 166 -7.90 -28.16 -5.13
N ASP A 167 -7.46 -28.39 -6.36
CA ASP A 167 -7.93 -29.51 -7.19
C ASP A 167 -7.47 -30.86 -6.62
N SER A 168 -6.25 -30.93 -6.09
CA SER A 168 -5.77 -32.11 -5.35
C SER A 168 -6.59 -32.37 -4.08
N ALA A 169 -6.90 -31.33 -3.31
CA ALA A 169 -7.74 -31.43 -2.11
C ALA A 169 -9.19 -31.81 -2.46
N ARG A 170 -9.75 -31.31 -3.56
CA ARG A 170 -11.07 -31.69 -4.05
C ARG A 170 -11.14 -33.17 -4.44
N LEU A 171 -10.10 -33.69 -5.07
CA LEU A 171 -9.98 -35.13 -5.36
C LEU A 171 -9.93 -35.95 -4.06
N SER A 172 -9.18 -35.51 -3.05
CA SER A 172 -9.14 -36.18 -1.75
C SER A 172 -10.47 -36.11 -0.98
N LEU A 173 -11.17 -34.98 -1.02
CA LEU A 173 -12.46 -34.80 -0.34
C LEU A 173 -13.58 -35.62 -0.97
N ASN A 174 -13.55 -35.83 -2.29
CA ASN A 174 -14.55 -36.66 -2.98
C ASN A 174 -14.41 -38.17 -2.66
N GLU A 175 -13.31 -38.58 -2.01
CA GLU A 175 -13.11 -39.95 -1.50
C GLU A 175 -13.42 -40.08 0.00
N THR A 176 -13.73 -38.99 0.71
CA THR A 176 -13.93 -38.98 2.17
C THR A 176 -15.27 -38.35 2.59
N GLU A 177 -16.36 -38.83 2.00
CA GLU A 177 -17.71 -38.67 2.58
C GLU A 177 -18.16 -39.97 3.26
N THR A 178 -17.46 -40.38 4.33
CA THR A 178 -18.04 -41.24 5.36
C THR A 178 -17.33 -40.99 6.68
N GLU A 179 -18.12 -40.85 7.76
CA GLU A 179 -17.73 -40.82 9.17
C GLU A 179 -17.61 -39.46 9.86
N THR A 180 -18.78 -38.87 10.10
CA THR A 180 -19.10 -38.20 11.36
C THR A 180 -19.00 -39.17 12.54
N GLY A 181 -18.17 -38.87 13.55
CA GLY A 181 -18.39 -39.38 14.91
C GLY A 181 -17.16 -39.85 15.69
N THR A 182 -16.80 -39.07 16.72
CA THR A 182 -16.20 -39.53 17.98
C THR A 182 -14.71 -39.90 17.98
N SER A 183 -13.89 -38.91 18.37
CA SER A 183 -12.59 -39.02 19.06
C SER A 183 -11.87 -40.38 19.02
N ALA A 184 -11.35 -40.76 17.85
CA ALA A 184 -10.18 -41.62 17.76
C ALA A 184 -8.92 -40.76 18.03
N PRO A 185 -7.82 -41.31 18.59
CA PRO A 185 -6.57 -40.57 18.68
C PRO A 185 -6.19 -40.13 17.26
N ALA A 186 -6.16 -38.81 17.04
CA ALA A 186 -6.08 -38.24 15.71
C ALA A 186 -4.87 -38.83 14.98
N THR A 187 -5.12 -39.56 13.89
CA THR A 187 -4.07 -39.96 12.98
C THR A 187 -3.47 -38.70 12.39
N CYS A 188 -2.14 -38.57 12.46
CA CYS A 188 -1.46 -37.43 11.87
C CYS A 188 -1.72 -37.39 10.36
N VAL A 189 -2.06 -36.21 9.84
CA VAL A 189 -2.18 -35.95 8.40
C VAL A 189 -1.00 -35.06 8.02
N SER A 190 -0.05 -35.60 7.24
CA SER A 190 1.11 -34.84 6.80
C SER A 190 0.67 -33.59 6.03
N SER A 191 1.35 -32.47 6.28
CA SER A 191 1.08 -31.16 5.67
C SER A 191 -0.27 -30.52 6.04
N ALA A 192 -1.03 -31.07 7.00
CA ALA A 192 -2.20 -30.38 7.54
C ALA A 192 -1.80 -29.08 8.28
N VAL A 193 -2.62 -28.04 8.19
CA VAL A 193 -2.41 -26.78 8.92
C VAL A 193 -2.56 -27.02 10.42
N CYS A 194 -1.65 -26.46 11.22
CA CYS A 194 -1.66 -26.59 12.67
C CYS A 194 -1.25 -25.28 13.36
N TYR A 195 -1.69 -25.12 14.60
CA TYR A 195 -1.30 -24.00 15.48
C TYR A 195 -0.55 -24.49 16.73
N GLY A 196 -0.34 -25.80 16.81
CA GLY A 196 0.36 -26.49 17.89
C GLY A 196 0.31 -27.99 17.64
N ASP A 197 1.14 -28.75 18.35
CA ASP A 197 1.30 -30.19 18.15
C ASP A 197 -0.02 -30.98 18.32
N SER A 198 -0.94 -30.48 19.15
CA SER A 198 -2.26 -31.08 19.36
C SER A 198 -3.11 -31.16 18.09
N GLY A 199 -2.89 -30.27 17.11
CA GLY A 199 -3.55 -30.31 15.81
C GLY A 199 -3.02 -31.40 14.87
N CYS A 200 -1.87 -32.00 15.19
CA CYS A 200 -1.20 -32.99 14.34
C CYS A 200 -1.37 -34.43 14.81
N GLY A 201 -2.20 -34.68 15.83
CA GLY A 201 -2.38 -36.04 16.34
C GLY A 201 -1.10 -36.62 16.90
N SER A 202 -0.55 -37.66 16.24
CA SER A 202 0.75 -38.25 16.59
C SER A 202 1.97 -37.50 16.02
N GLY A 203 1.76 -36.50 15.16
CA GLY A 203 2.82 -35.73 14.51
C GLY A 203 3.21 -34.47 15.27
N LYS A 204 4.08 -33.66 14.65
CA LYS A 204 4.57 -32.39 15.18
C LYS A 204 4.17 -31.23 14.29
N CYS A 205 3.78 -30.11 14.90
CA CYS A 205 3.51 -28.87 14.19
C CYS A 205 4.81 -28.11 13.92
N ILE A 206 5.20 -28.01 12.66
CA ILE A 206 6.41 -27.30 12.24
C ILE A 206 5.99 -26.01 11.54
N GLY A 207 6.31 -24.87 12.17
CA GLY A 207 6.09 -23.55 11.61
C GLY A 207 6.81 -22.50 12.43
N ALA A 208 7.29 -21.44 11.79
CA ALA A 208 7.88 -20.32 12.52
C ALA A 208 6.78 -19.69 13.39
N LEU A 209 7.01 -19.68 14.71
CA LEU A 209 6.13 -19.02 15.68
C LEU A 209 4.69 -19.55 15.66
N ALA A 210 4.47 -20.79 15.20
CA ALA A 210 3.14 -21.40 15.12
C ALA A 210 2.42 -21.32 16.47
N GLY A 211 1.14 -20.93 16.44
CA GLY A 211 0.33 -20.76 17.65
C GLY A 211 0.50 -19.42 18.35
N THR A 212 1.04 -18.40 17.68
CA THR A 212 1.17 -17.04 18.23
C THR A 212 0.63 -15.96 17.31
N CYS A 213 0.20 -14.82 17.86
CA CYS A 213 -0.39 -13.73 17.07
C CYS A 213 0.59 -13.15 16.05
N ASN A 214 0.20 -13.11 14.77
CA ASN A 214 1.03 -12.67 13.65
C ASN A 214 0.86 -11.16 13.38
N CYS A 215 1.63 -10.33 14.08
CA CYS A 215 1.63 -8.88 13.86
C CYS A 215 2.15 -8.43 12.49
N ASN A 216 2.93 -9.27 11.81
CA ASN A 216 3.46 -8.96 10.48
C ASN A 216 2.36 -8.93 9.41
N SER A 217 1.15 -9.39 9.74
CA SER A 217 -0.02 -9.29 8.87
C SER A 217 -0.53 -7.86 8.71
N CYS A 218 -0.26 -6.97 9.67
CA CYS A 218 -0.49 -5.53 9.49
C CYS A 218 0.74 -4.90 8.83
N VAL A 219 0.59 -4.44 7.59
CA VAL A 219 1.68 -3.81 6.85
C VAL A 219 1.46 -2.29 6.80
N PHE A 220 2.32 -1.54 7.48
CA PHE A 220 2.20 -0.10 7.59
C PHE A 220 2.20 0.58 6.20
N GLY A 221 1.28 1.53 6.00
CA GLY A 221 1.15 2.30 4.76
C GLY A 221 0.40 1.59 3.63
N TRP A 222 0.00 0.33 3.80
CA TRP A 222 -0.78 -0.37 2.77
C TRP A 222 -2.18 0.25 2.58
N PRO A 223 -2.67 0.42 1.34
CA PRO A 223 -4.00 0.95 1.09
C PRO A 223 -5.09 0.10 1.76
N CYS A 224 -6.08 0.74 2.38
CA CYS A 224 -7.17 0.05 3.06
C CYS A 224 -8.47 0.85 2.98
N GLN A 225 -9.59 0.13 3.07
CA GLN A 225 -10.92 0.70 3.31
C GLN A 225 -11.49 0.27 4.66
N GLU A 226 -11.05 -0.87 5.16
CA GLU A 226 -11.41 -1.48 6.43
C GLU A 226 -10.22 -2.28 6.96
N ASP A 227 -10.29 -2.71 8.22
CA ASP A 227 -9.18 -3.37 8.92
C ASP A 227 -8.80 -4.73 8.30
N SER A 228 -9.71 -5.39 7.58
CA SER A 228 -9.43 -6.64 6.86
C SER A 228 -8.27 -6.49 5.86
N ALA A 229 -8.12 -5.32 5.24
CA ALA A 229 -7.01 -4.99 4.35
C ALA A 229 -5.68 -4.76 5.09
N CYS A 230 -5.74 -4.53 6.41
CA CYS A 230 -4.58 -4.39 7.30
C CYS A 230 -4.27 -5.69 8.06
N GLY A 231 -4.53 -6.83 7.43
CA GLY A 231 -4.39 -8.15 8.03
C GLY A 231 -5.44 -8.45 9.11
N GLY A 232 -6.55 -7.70 9.14
CA GLY A 232 -7.59 -7.81 10.16
C GLY A 232 -7.28 -7.07 11.45
N PHE A 233 -6.17 -6.34 11.56
CA PHE A 233 -5.81 -5.70 12.82
C PHE A 233 -6.79 -4.57 13.19
N ASN A 234 -7.54 -4.77 14.27
CA ASN A 234 -8.62 -3.89 14.68
C ASN A 234 -8.13 -2.44 14.87
N GLY A 235 -8.75 -1.51 14.15
CA GLY A 235 -8.43 -0.09 14.16
C GLY A 235 -7.18 0.31 13.37
N ALA A 236 -6.60 -0.59 12.58
CA ALA A 236 -5.42 -0.30 11.77
C ALA A 236 -5.73 0.51 10.52
N CYS A 237 -6.89 0.38 9.91
CA CYS A 237 -7.19 1.19 8.73
C CYS A 237 -7.44 2.65 9.12
N ASN A 238 -6.53 3.55 8.73
CA ASN A 238 -6.68 4.98 8.95
C ASN A 238 -7.58 5.55 7.84
N SER A 239 -8.77 6.00 8.21
CA SER A 239 -9.76 6.54 7.26
C SER A 239 -9.40 7.90 6.66
N ILE A 240 -8.43 8.63 7.25
CA ILE A 240 -7.96 9.92 6.73
C ILE A 240 -6.93 9.68 5.63
N THR A 241 -5.96 8.80 5.87
CA THR A 241 -4.89 8.49 4.91
C THR A 241 -5.26 7.38 3.94
N ALA A 242 -6.36 6.66 4.19
CA ALA A 242 -6.77 5.44 3.48
C ALA A 242 -5.66 4.36 3.45
N THR A 243 -4.88 4.29 4.53
CA THR A 243 -3.75 3.37 4.67
C THR A 243 -3.69 2.75 6.06
N CYS A 244 -3.03 1.60 6.17
CA CYS A 244 -2.84 0.90 7.42
C CYS A 244 -1.85 1.62 8.33
N ASP A 245 -2.29 1.95 9.54
CA ASP A 245 -1.51 2.52 10.63
C ASP A 245 -1.45 1.51 11.79
N CYS A 246 -0.53 0.55 11.65
CA CYS A 246 -0.36 -0.54 12.62
C CYS A 246 0.07 -0.03 14.00
N PHE A 247 0.84 1.07 14.07
CA PHE A 247 1.25 1.64 15.35
C PHE A 247 0.10 2.30 16.10
N ALA A 248 -0.78 3.02 15.38
CA ALA A 248 -2.01 3.52 15.96
C ALA A 248 -2.93 2.39 16.42
N ALA A 249 -2.99 1.28 15.68
CA ALA A 249 -3.77 0.11 16.09
C ALA A 249 -3.29 -0.51 17.41
N TYR A 250 -1.97 -0.62 17.66
CA TYR A 250 -1.49 -1.05 18.97
C TYR A 250 -2.04 -0.16 20.08
N THR A 251 -1.94 1.17 19.91
CA THR A 251 -2.42 2.13 20.91
C THR A 251 -3.93 2.03 21.11
N LYS A 252 -4.71 1.84 20.04
CA LYS A 252 -6.17 1.64 20.11
C LYS A 252 -6.57 0.35 20.83
N ASN A 253 -5.73 -0.68 20.76
CA ASN A 253 -5.94 -1.95 21.44
C ASN A 253 -5.27 -2.01 22.83
N ASN A 254 -4.91 -0.85 23.41
CA ASN A 254 -4.28 -0.73 24.73
C ASN A 254 -2.92 -1.43 24.84
N LEU A 255 -2.16 -1.49 23.74
CA LEU A 255 -0.80 -1.98 23.70
C LEU A 255 0.16 -0.82 23.41
N THR A 256 1.15 -0.63 24.27
CA THR A 256 2.34 0.14 23.92
C THR A 256 3.17 -0.63 22.89
N LEU A 257 4.05 0.07 22.16
CA LEU A 257 4.99 -0.61 21.25
C LEU A 257 5.88 -1.63 21.99
N ALA A 258 6.23 -1.35 23.25
CA ALA A 258 7.01 -2.27 24.07
C ALA A 258 6.23 -3.54 24.43
N GLU A 259 4.97 -3.41 24.84
CA GLU A 259 4.08 -4.56 25.09
C GLU A 259 3.80 -5.33 23.81
N ALA A 260 3.57 -4.63 22.70
CA ALA A 260 3.41 -5.24 21.38
C ALA A 260 4.59 -6.17 21.07
N LEU A 261 5.84 -5.71 21.29
CA LEU A 261 7.04 -6.50 20.99
C LEU A 261 7.40 -7.57 22.03
N THR A 262 7.01 -7.40 23.29
CA THR A 262 7.49 -8.26 24.39
C THR A 262 6.46 -9.25 24.89
N SER A 263 5.16 -8.96 24.75
CA SER A 263 4.09 -9.80 25.29
C SER A 263 3.03 -10.19 24.26
N PHE A 264 3.00 -9.56 23.08
CA PHE A 264 1.91 -9.76 22.13
C PHE A 264 2.37 -10.39 20.80
N CYS A 265 3.10 -9.64 19.98
CA CYS A 265 3.53 -10.05 18.65
C CYS A 265 4.45 -11.25 18.71
N ASN A 266 4.01 -12.35 18.10
CA ASN A 266 4.72 -13.64 18.11
C ASN A 266 4.99 -14.19 19.53
N VAL A 267 4.20 -13.76 20.53
CA VAL A 267 4.30 -14.16 21.93
C VAL A 267 2.95 -14.60 22.48
N GLU A 268 1.90 -13.80 22.30
CA GLU A 268 0.55 -14.13 22.75
C GLU A 268 0.03 -15.36 21.98
N THR A 269 -0.47 -16.35 22.72
CA THR A 269 -0.82 -17.66 22.15
C THR A 269 -2.23 -17.68 21.54
N CYS A 270 -2.38 -18.35 20.41
CA CYS A 270 -3.61 -18.49 19.66
C CYS A 270 -3.70 -19.88 19.01
N ASN A 271 -4.89 -20.28 18.54
CA ASN A 271 -5.16 -21.67 18.10
C ASN A 271 -5.78 -21.76 16.70
N GLY A 272 -5.87 -20.66 15.96
CA GLY A 272 -6.48 -20.65 14.63
C GLY A 272 -8.00 -20.53 14.59
N ALA A 273 -8.69 -20.61 15.72
CA ALA A 273 -10.15 -20.50 15.78
C ALA A 273 -10.62 -19.03 15.77
N GLU A 274 -11.93 -18.83 15.69
CA GLU A 274 -12.55 -17.49 15.63
C GLU A 274 -12.24 -16.63 16.87
N ASP A 275 -11.89 -17.26 18.01
CA ASP A 275 -11.47 -16.56 19.23
C ASP A 275 -10.15 -15.78 19.08
N ASN A 276 -9.40 -16.02 18.00
CA ASN A 276 -8.25 -15.21 17.63
C ASN A 276 -8.62 -13.74 17.41
N VAL A 277 -9.86 -13.45 16.99
CA VAL A 277 -10.30 -12.06 16.77
C VAL A 277 -10.21 -11.26 18.07
N GLU A 278 -10.53 -11.89 19.20
CA GLU A 278 -10.42 -11.25 20.52
C GLU A 278 -8.97 -11.25 21.02
N LYS A 279 -8.30 -12.40 21.00
CA LYS A 279 -6.94 -12.55 21.56
C LYS A 279 -5.87 -11.79 20.78
N CYS A 280 -5.92 -11.86 19.46
CA CYS A 280 -4.96 -11.23 18.55
C CYS A 280 -5.48 -9.90 17.99
N HIS A 281 -6.53 -9.33 18.58
CA HIS A 281 -7.11 -8.06 18.11
C HIS A 281 -7.43 -8.07 16.60
N GLY A 282 -7.92 -9.19 16.08
CA GLY A 282 -8.24 -9.40 14.66
C GLY A 282 -7.07 -9.86 13.78
N LEU A 283 -5.83 -9.79 14.25
CA LEU A 283 -4.68 -10.36 13.52
C LEU A 283 -4.78 -11.90 13.45
N PRO A 284 -4.26 -12.51 12.38
CA PRO A 284 -4.26 -13.96 12.26
C PRO A 284 -3.26 -14.60 13.22
N CYS A 285 -3.47 -15.87 13.51
CA CYS A 285 -2.51 -16.70 14.22
C CYS A 285 -1.45 -17.24 13.23
N ASN A 286 -0.17 -17.20 13.60
CA ASN A 286 0.88 -17.90 12.87
C ASN A 286 0.55 -19.40 12.85
N TYR A 287 0.60 -20.02 11.68
CA TYR A 287 0.34 -21.44 11.51
C TYR A 287 1.62 -22.18 11.11
N GLY A 288 1.63 -23.48 11.35
CA GLY A 288 2.62 -24.42 10.83
C GLY A 288 1.94 -25.53 10.02
N PHE A 289 2.74 -26.53 9.68
CA PHE A 289 2.30 -27.73 9.00
C PHE A 289 2.67 -28.98 9.80
N CYS A 290 1.78 -29.95 9.82
CA CYS A 290 2.01 -31.21 10.48
C CYS A 290 3.06 -32.06 9.77
N VAL A 291 3.98 -32.60 10.55
CA VAL A 291 4.92 -33.64 10.14
C VAL A 291 4.64 -34.89 10.96
N CYS A 292 4.25 -35.95 10.27
CA CYS A 292 4.19 -37.32 10.77
C CYS A 292 5.53 -38.01 10.45
#